data_AF-A0A9W7TB90-F1
#
_entry.id   AF-A0A9W7TB90-F1
#
_cell.length_a   1.000
_cell.length_b   1.000
_cell.length_c   1.000
_cell.angle_alpha   90.00
_cell.angle_beta   90.00
_cell.angle_gamma   90.00
#
_symmetry.space_group_name_H-M   'P 1'
#
loop_
_entity.id
_entity.type
_entity.pdbx_description
1 polymer ?
#
loop_
_entity_poly.entity_id
_entity_poly.type
_entity_poly.pdbx_seq_one_letter_code
_entity_poly.pdbx_strand_id
1 'polypeptide(L)'
;MEYNIYTSKDLYEYVDARRETHSNWMRYVNCARSEEEQNLVAFQYEGAILYRCCRPIKTGEELLVWYGEAYAKDFDITFDHLWNTKCSDRGMKT
;
A
#
# COMPACT_ATOMS: atom_id res chain seq x y z
N MET A 1 9.80 10.22 -6.17
CA MET A 1 8.36 10.14 -5.84
C MET A 1 8.17 10.79 -4.48
N GLU A 2 7.09 11.53 -4.31
CA GLU A 2 6.68 12.16 -3.04
C GLU A 2 5.40 11.47 -2.56
N TYR A 3 5.32 11.14 -1.27
CA TYR A 3 4.14 10.53 -0.66
C TYR A 3 3.64 11.44 0.47
N ASN A 4 2.33 11.68 0.53
CA ASN A 4 1.71 12.45 1.61
C ASN A 4 1.42 11.52 2.81
N ILE A 5 1.47 12.01 4.04
CA ILE A 5 1.02 11.29 5.24
C ILE A 5 0.00 12.19 5.94
N TYR A 6 -1.18 11.65 6.24
CA TYR A 6 -2.18 12.31 7.04
C TYR A 6 -1.89 12.12 8.53
N THR A 7 -1.52 13.17 9.25
CA THR A 7 -1.53 13.15 10.72
C THR A 7 -2.81 13.81 11.25
N SER A 8 -3.26 13.41 12.44
CA SER A 8 -4.58 13.70 13.03
C SER A 8 -4.89 15.18 13.33
N LYS A 9 -4.19 16.13 12.72
CA LYS A 9 -4.33 17.59 12.91
C LYS A 9 -3.99 18.34 11.63
N ASP A 10 -4.68 18.09 10.51
CA ASP A 10 -4.56 18.89 9.27
C ASP A 10 -3.11 19.23 8.84
N LEU A 11 -2.16 18.34 9.17
CA LEU A 11 -0.72 18.51 8.96
C LEU A 11 -0.31 17.41 7.99
N TYR A 12 0.05 17.84 6.77
CA TYR A 12 0.64 16.98 5.76
C TYR A 12 2.12 16.84 6.05
N GLU A 13 2.55 15.64 6.41
CA GLU A 13 3.95 15.28 6.42
C GLU A 13 4.28 14.57 5.10
N TYR A 14 5.45 14.86 4.53
CA TYR A 14 5.87 14.28 3.25
C TYR A 14 6.95 13.24 3.51
N VAL A 15 6.78 12.05 2.95
CA VAL A 15 7.87 11.06 2.88
C VAL A 15 8.74 11.41 1.69
N ASP A 16 9.92 11.95 1.98
CA ASP A 16 10.94 12.24 0.99
C ASP A 16 11.81 11.00 0.71
N ALA A 17 11.56 10.34 -0.42
CA ALA A 17 12.31 9.17 -0.87
C ALA A 17 13.45 9.52 -1.86
N ARG A 18 13.88 10.79 -1.96
CA ARG A 18 14.90 11.22 -2.94
C ARG A 18 16.29 10.69 -2.59
N ARG A 19 16.67 10.70 -1.31
CA ARG A 19 18.01 10.29 -0.86
C ARG A 19 18.08 8.77 -0.69
N GLU A 20 18.85 8.10 -1.53
CA GLU A 20 18.99 6.63 -1.48
C GLU A 20 19.51 6.14 -0.11
N THR A 21 20.41 6.89 0.52
CA THR A 21 20.98 6.53 1.84
C THR A 21 19.98 6.65 3.00
N HIS A 22 18.80 7.24 2.78
CA HIS A 22 17.75 7.44 3.78
C HIS A 22 16.40 6.89 3.31
N SER A 23 16.40 6.06 2.26
CA SER A 23 15.20 5.48 1.67
C SER A 23 15.33 3.97 1.57
N ASN A 24 14.20 3.28 1.45
CA ASN A 24 14.18 1.83 1.25
C ASN A 24 13.90 1.47 -0.22
N TRP A 25 13.75 0.17 -0.48
CA TRP A 25 13.50 -0.39 -1.81
C TRP A 25 12.17 0.07 -2.43
N MET A 26 11.19 0.51 -1.65
CA MET A 26 9.86 0.88 -2.14
C MET A 26 9.90 2.11 -3.05
N ARG A 27 10.97 2.93 -2.99
CA ARG A 27 11.20 4.06 -3.89
C ARG A 27 11.34 3.67 -5.37
N TYR A 28 11.72 2.42 -5.63
CA TYR A 28 11.97 1.90 -6.98
C TYR A 28 10.72 1.23 -7.59
N VAL A 29 9.64 1.09 -6.82
CA VAL A 29 8.37 0.55 -7.32
C VAL A 29 7.71 1.60 -8.21
N ASN A 30 7.36 1.21 -9.43
CA ASN A 30 6.73 2.10 -10.39
C ASN A 30 5.22 2.25 -10.15
N CYS A 31 4.67 3.37 -10.59
CA CYS A 31 3.23 3.57 -10.59
C CYS A 31 2.58 2.72 -11.68
N ALA A 32 1.49 2.03 -11.35
CA ALA A 32 0.61 1.46 -12.35
C ALA A 32 0.02 2.57 -13.23
N ARG A 33 -0.11 2.31 -14.53
CA ARG A 33 -0.72 3.18 -15.55
C ARG A 33 -2.17 2.78 -15.82
N SER A 34 -2.56 1.57 -15.45
CA SER A 34 -3.93 1.07 -15.53
C SER A 34 -4.25 0.08 -14.40
N GLU A 35 -5.54 -0.16 -14.15
CA GLU A 35 -6.00 -1.09 -13.11
C GLU A 35 -5.63 -2.54 -13.44
N GLU A 36 -5.52 -2.89 -14.72
CA GLU A 36 -5.21 -4.26 -15.15
C GLU A 36 -3.78 -4.69 -14.78
N GLU A 37 -2.82 -3.76 -14.86
CA GLU A 37 -1.43 -4.07 -14.51
C GLU A 37 -1.13 -3.90 -13.01
N GLN A 38 -1.96 -3.15 -12.29
CA GLN A 38 -1.83 -2.92 -10.86
C GLN A 38 -1.73 -4.23 -10.07
N ASN A 39 -0.77 -4.32 -9.17
CA ASN A 39 -0.68 -5.42 -8.22
C ASN A 39 -0.41 -4.99 -6.78
N LEU A 40 -0.08 -3.72 -6.54
CA LEU A 40 0.09 -3.13 -5.23
C LEU A 40 -0.90 -1.98 -4.99
N VAL A 41 -1.33 -1.85 -3.74
CA VAL A 41 -2.07 -0.70 -3.21
C VAL A 41 -1.24 -0.09 -2.10
N ALA A 42 -1.02 1.23 -2.15
CA ALA A 42 -0.45 1.99 -1.06
C ALA A 42 -1.54 2.41 -0.07
N PHE A 43 -1.26 2.27 1.22
CA PHE A 43 -2.16 2.71 2.28
C PHE A 43 -1.33 3.24 3.45
N GLN A 44 -1.93 4.14 4.21
CA GLN A 44 -1.34 4.65 5.43
C GLN A 44 -1.78 3.80 6.63
N TYR A 45 -0.86 3.48 7.52
CA TYR A 45 -1.14 2.79 8.78
C TYR A 45 -0.12 3.24 9.83
N GLU A 46 -0.62 3.67 10.99
CA GLU A 46 0.21 4.13 12.12
C GLU A 46 1.30 5.14 11.75
N GLY A 47 0.99 6.10 10.86
CA GLY A 47 1.95 7.13 10.43
C GLY A 47 3.01 6.66 9.42
N ALA A 48 2.88 5.43 8.89
CA ALA A 48 3.74 4.90 7.84
C ALA A 48 2.96 4.60 6.55
N ILE A 49 3.66 4.58 5.42
CA ILE A 49 3.11 4.14 4.13
C ILE A 49 3.52 2.69 3.88
N LEU A 50 2.52 1.83 3.69
CA LEU A 50 2.68 0.40 3.46
C LEU A 50 2.12 0.01 2.09
N TYR A 51 2.73 -1.00 1.47
CA TYR A 51 2.22 -1.60 0.24
C TYR A 51 1.64 -2.97 0.52
N ARG A 52 0.45 -3.23 -0.01
CA ARG A 52 -0.20 -4.54 0.04
C ARG A 52 -0.50 -5.03 -1.36
N CYS A 53 -0.28 -6.32 -1.60
CA CYS A 53 -0.70 -6.96 -2.84
C CYS A 53 -2.24 -7.00 -2.94
N CYS A 54 -2.80 -6.48 -4.03
CA CYS A 54 -4.24 -6.59 -4.32
C CYS A 54 -4.59 -7.87 -5.10
N ARG A 55 -3.59 -8.50 -5.72
CA ARG A 55 -3.70 -9.79 -6.42
C ARG A 55 -2.42 -10.62 -6.24
N PRO A 56 -2.44 -11.94 -6.54
CA PRO A 56 -1.21 -12.73 -6.62
C PRO A 56 -0.22 -12.16 -7.63
N ILE A 57 1.06 -12.20 -7.30
CA ILE A 57 2.17 -11.71 -8.13
C ILE A 57 3.03 -12.92 -8.51
N LYS A 58 3.12 -13.20 -9.81
CA LYS A 58 3.95 -14.27 -10.36
C LYS A 58 5.42 -13.84 -10.39
N THR A 59 6.31 -14.82 -10.36
CA THR A 59 7.75 -14.57 -10.52
C THR A 59 8.02 -13.85 -11.86
N GLY A 60 8.78 -12.76 -11.81
CA GLY A 60 9.11 -11.95 -12.97
C GLY A 60 8.08 -10.87 -13.32
N GLU A 61 6.93 -10.80 -12.66
CA GLU A 61 6.04 -9.63 -12.78
C GLU A 61 6.65 -8.41 -12.08
N GLU A 62 6.54 -7.24 -12.73
CA GLU A 62 6.92 -5.97 -12.15
C GLU A 62 5.96 -5.56 -11.02
N LEU A 63 6.49 -4.98 -9.95
CA LEU A 63 5.68 -4.41 -8.88
C LEU A 63 5.14 -3.04 -9.31
N LEU A 64 3.82 -2.90 -9.37
CA LEU A 64 3.13 -1.71 -9.84
C LEU A 64 2.08 -1.24 -8.83
N VAL A 65 2.28 -0.05 -8.29
CA VAL A 65 1.47 0.54 -7.23
C VAL A 65 0.52 1.60 -7.76
N TRP A 66 -0.71 1.63 -7.23
CA TRP A 66 -1.62 2.77 -7.41
C TRP A 66 -1.90 3.43 -6.06
N TYR A 67 -1.94 4.76 -6.07
CA TYR A 67 -2.17 5.61 -4.90
C TYR A 67 -3.64 6.02 -4.74
N GLY A 68 -4.56 5.35 -5.44
CA GLY A 68 -5.98 5.73 -5.56
C GLY A 68 -6.71 5.94 -4.23
N GLU A 69 -7.94 6.46 -4.32
CA GLU A 69 -8.84 7.06 -3.29
C GLU A 69 -8.85 6.45 -1.87
N ALA A 70 -8.35 5.23 -1.71
CA ALA A 70 -7.99 4.60 -0.43
C ALA A 70 -7.04 5.42 0.45
N TYR A 71 -6.26 6.32 -0.15
CA TYR A 71 -5.34 7.19 0.58
C TYR A 71 -6.04 8.24 1.45
N ALA A 72 -7.34 8.53 1.19
CA ALA A 72 -7.96 9.74 1.71
C ALA A 72 -9.07 9.55 2.77
N LYS A 73 -9.81 8.42 2.84
CA LYS A 73 -11.04 8.44 3.68
C LYS A 73 -11.57 7.17 4.34
N ASP A 74 -11.44 5.96 3.76
CA ASP A 74 -12.34 4.85 4.15
C ASP A 74 -11.69 3.56 4.70
N PHE A 75 -10.39 3.55 5.02
CA PHE A 75 -9.69 2.26 5.19
C PHE A 75 -9.52 1.71 6.60
N ASP A 76 -9.76 2.47 7.67
CA ASP A 76 -9.65 1.90 9.04
C ASP A 76 -10.66 0.77 9.26
N ILE A 77 -11.92 0.94 8.85
CA ILE A 77 -12.96 -0.08 9.04
C ILE A 77 -12.81 -1.23 8.02
N THR A 78 -12.45 -0.90 6.78
CA THR A 78 -12.42 -1.88 5.69
C THR A 78 -11.19 -2.80 5.75
N PHE A 79 -10.06 -2.31 6.26
CA PHE A 79 -8.82 -3.08 6.36
C PHE A 79 -8.91 -4.19 7.42
N ASP A 80 -9.42 -3.88 8.60
CA ASP A 80 -9.57 -4.87 9.68
C ASP A 80 -10.51 -6.00 9.28
N HIS A 81 -11.63 -5.69 8.62
CA HIS A 81 -12.56 -6.71 8.12
C HIS A 81 -11.93 -7.62 7.05
N LEU A 82 -11.17 -7.07 6.10
CA LEU A 82 -10.49 -7.84 5.07
C LEU A 82 -9.36 -8.72 5.64
N TRP A 83 -8.61 -8.20 6.61
CA TRP A 83 -7.53 -8.93 7.28
C TRP A 83 -8.07 -10.10 8.10
N ASN A 84 -9.11 -9.84 8.91
CA ASN A 84 -9.75 -10.87 9.71
C ASN A 84 -10.30 -11.99 8.84
N THR A 85 -10.99 -11.65 7.73
CA THR A 85 -11.55 -12.64 6.79
C THR A 85 -10.48 -13.53 6.16
N LYS A 86 -9.35 -12.96 5.72
CA LYS A 86 -8.23 -13.73 5.14
C LYS A 86 -7.49 -14.59 6.17
N CYS A 87 -7.41 -14.16 7.42
CA CYS A 87 -6.77 -14.94 8.49
C CYS A 87 -7.66 -16.09 8.98
N SER A 88 -8.99 -15.95 8.92
CA SER A 88 -9.93 -17.02 9.30
C SER A 88 -10.03 -18.18 8.30
N ASP A 89 -9.72 -17.97 7.01
CA ASP A 89 -9.73 -19.05 6.00
C ASP A 89 -8.51 -19.98 6.06
N ARG A 90 -7.61 -19.81 7.03
CA ARG A 90 -6.45 -20.67 7.25
C ARG A 90 -6.68 -21.81 8.25
N GLY A 91 -7.92 -22.29 8.35
CA GLY A 91 -8.25 -23.40 9.24
C GLY A 91 -9.40 -24.28 8.78
N MET A 92 -9.27 -24.98 7.65
CA MET A 92 -9.97 -26.26 7.40
C MET A 92 -9.48 -26.94 6.09
N LYS A 93 -8.39 -27.71 6.22
CA LYS A 93 -8.12 -28.97 5.51
C LYS A 93 -7.43 -29.82 6.58
N THR A 94 -7.99 -30.90 7.11
CA THR A 94 -8.58 -32.10 6.48
C THR A 94 -9.45 -32.80 7.52
#